data_AF-A0A349BBI4-F1
#
_entry.id   AF-A0A349BBI4-F1
#
_cell.length_a   1.000
_cell.length_b   1.000
_cell.length_c   1.000
_cell.angle_alpha   90.00
_cell.angle_beta   90.00
_cell.angle_gamma   90.00
#
_symmetry.space_group_name_H-M   'P 1'
#
loop_
_entity.id
_entity.type
_entity.pdbx_description
1 polymer ?
#
loop_
_entity_poly.entity_id
_entity_poly.type
_entity_poly.pdbx_seq_one_letter_code
_entity_poly.pdbx_strand_id
1 'polypeptide(L)'
;MGDDSLEAAMPTTPTTHNPFGWRLAEIADPRTDDPRRQDLIESLIVAEAEELALGRRHLTVFHGAPESLPESQTLDAFYDDVFAAAEVAEWSRIRGTEDFVTITLGGTAVDEHLLDVVELAHRANPGGWKVMERPFPNVEERT
;
A
#
# COMPACT_ATOMS: atom_id res chain seq x y z
N MET A 1 -12.19 29.14 26.54
CA MET A 1 -11.84 29.71 25.22
C MET A 1 -10.52 29.04 24.87
N GLY A 2 -10.55 27.79 24.39
CA GLY A 2 -10.82 27.43 22.98
C GLY A 2 -9.57 27.82 22.20
N ASP A 3 -8.58 26.95 21.98
CA ASP A 3 -8.58 25.77 21.14
C ASP A 3 -7.70 24.66 21.72
N ASP A 4 -8.28 23.51 22.02
CA ASP A 4 -7.54 22.26 22.20
C ASP A 4 -7.57 21.53 20.84
N SER A 5 -6.80 22.06 19.88
CA SER A 5 -6.61 21.44 18.57
C SER A 5 -5.82 20.16 18.76
N LEU A 6 -6.54 19.04 18.85
CA LEU A 6 -6.04 17.66 18.83
C LEU A 6 -5.35 17.25 17.50
N GLU A 7 -4.99 18.21 16.63
CA GLU A 7 -4.25 17.98 15.39
C GLU A 7 -2.73 18.14 15.54
N ALA A 8 -2.21 18.13 16.77
CA ALA A 8 -0.78 18.21 17.01
C ALA A 8 -0.11 16.83 16.94
N ALA A 9 0.59 16.61 15.82
CA ALA A 9 1.68 15.64 15.63
C ALA A 9 1.29 14.15 15.63
N MET A 10 0.68 13.73 14.52
CA MET A 10 0.85 12.35 14.05
C MET A 10 2.35 12.08 13.86
N PRO A 11 2.92 10.99 14.44
CA PRO A 11 4.33 10.68 14.27
C PRO A 11 4.64 10.42 12.79
N THR A 12 5.67 11.11 12.27
CA THR A 12 6.24 10.97 10.92
C THR A 12 7.04 9.67 10.74
N THR A 13 7.04 8.79 11.75
CA THR A 13 7.58 7.44 11.60
C THR A 13 6.64 6.67 10.70
N PRO A 14 7.13 5.93 9.66
CA PRO A 14 6.29 4.98 8.96
C PRO A 14 5.73 4.06 10.03
N THR A 15 4.43 4.24 10.35
CA THR A 15 3.74 3.36 11.28
C THR A 15 3.94 1.95 10.76
N THR A 16 4.02 0.92 11.62
CA THR A 16 4.02 -0.50 11.20
C THR A 16 2.61 -1.10 11.30
N HIS A 17 1.67 -0.37 11.89
CA HIS A 17 0.28 -0.81 12.05
C HIS A 17 -0.41 -0.99 10.69
N ASN A 18 -0.85 -2.21 10.38
CA ASN A 18 -1.69 -2.49 9.22
C ASN A 18 -3.16 -2.56 9.65
N PRO A 19 -3.93 -1.46 9.55
CA PRO A 19 -5.33 -1.44 10.00
C PRO A 19 -6.24 -2.34 9.15
N PHE A 20 -5.79 -2.79 7.98
CA PHE A 20 -6.56 -3.58 7.02
C PHE A 20 -6.08 -5.03 6.89
N GLY A 21 -4.92 -5.38 7.46
CA GLY A 21 -4.29 -6.69 7.24
C GLY A 21 -5.15 -7.86 7.68
N TRP A 22 -5.87 -7.73 8.79
CA TRP A 22 -6.80 -8.76 9.26
C TRP A 22 -8.01 -8.94 8.33
N ARG A 23 -8.52 -7.85 7.72
CA ARG A 23 -9.63 -7.90 6.75
C ARG A 23 -9.19 -8.65 5.49
N LEU A 24 -7.99 -8.35 4.98
CA LEU A 24 -7.43 -9.02 3.80
C LEU A 24 -7.18 -10.51 4.07
N ALA A 25 -6.63 -10.85 5.24
CA ALA A 25 -6.42 -12.24 5.63
C ALA A 25 -7.75 -13.02 5.73
N GLU A 26 -8.80 -12.40 6.25
CA GLU A 26 -10.12 -13.03 6.36
C GLU A 26 -10.81 -13.18 4.99
N ILE A 27 -10.67 -12.20 4.08
CA ILE A 27 -11.15 -12.33 2.68
C ILE A 27 -10.48 -13.52 1.98
N ALA A 28 -9.18 -13.72 2.21
CA ALA A 28 -8.38 -14.78 1.61
C ALA A 28 -8.64 -16.18 2.21
N ASP A 29 -9.18 -16.28 3.43
CA ASP A 29 -9.49 -17.58 4.04
C ASP A 29 -10.64 -18.27 3.27
N PRO A 30 -10.41 -19.49 2.73
CA PRO A 30 -11.45 -20.27 2.06
C PRO A 30 -12.64 -20.63 2.96
N ARG A 31 -12.49 -20.53 4.28
CA ARG A 31 -13.56 -20.81 5.26
C ARG A 31 -14.52 -19.63 5.46
N THR A 32 -14.14 -18.43 5.03
CA THR A 32 -15.00 -17.25 5.12
C THR A 32 -16.18 -17.42 4.16
N ASP A 33 -17.40 -17.24 4.66
CA ASP A 33 -18.59 -17.31 3.82
C ASP A 33 -18.72 -16.08 2.91
N ASP A 34 -19.52 -16.21 1.85
CA ASP A 34 -19.64 -15.17 0.82
C ASP A 34 -20.23 -13.85 1.35
N PRO A 35 -21.29 -13.84 2.19
CA PRO A 35 -21.78 -12.60 2.78
C PRO A 35 -20.72 -11.89 3.63
N ARG A 36 -19.99 -12.63 4.48
CA ARG A 36 -18.92 -12.05 5.29
C ARG A 36 -17.80 -11.50 4.42
N ARG A 37 -17.44 -12.20 3.34
CA ARG A 37 -16.46 -11.72 2.38
C ARG A 37 -16.94 -10.41 1.75
N GLN A 38 -18.19 -10.33 1.29
CA GLN A 38 -18.74 -9.11 0.72
C GLN A 38 -18.71 -7.93 1.69
N ASP A 39 -19.11 -8.12 2.95
CA ASP A 39 -19.07 -7.07 3.99
C ASP A 39 -17.64 -6.52 4.20
N LEU A 40 -16.64 -7.41 4.17
CA LEU A 40 -15.23 -7.03 4.28
C LEU A 40 -14.76 -6.23 3.06
N ILE A 41 -15.19 -6.61 1.86
CA ILE A 41 -14.88 -5.92 0.61
C ILE A 41 -15.48 -4.50 0.64
N GLU A 42 -16.76 -4.37 0.99
CA GLU A 42 -17.44 -3.08 1.12
C GLU A 42 -16.75 -2.18 2.15
N SER A 43 -16.35 -2.74 3.30
CA SER A 43 -15.56 -2.03 4.31
C SER A 43 -14.22 -1.52 3.77
N LEU A 44 -13.56 -2.25 2.86
CA LEU A 44 -12.30 -1.81 2.26
C LEU A 44 -12.53 -0.70 1.24
N ILE A 45 -13.58 -0.80 0.42
CA ILE A 45 -13.95 0.27 -0.54
C ILE A 45 -14.22 1.59 0.18
N VAL A 46 -14.94 1.56 1.30
CA VAL A 46 -15.17 2.75 2.13
C VAL A 46 -13.85 3.33 2.65
N ALA A 47 -12.96 2.47 3.17
CA ALA A 47 -11.67 2.91 3.67
C ALA A 47 -10.78 3.53 2.57
N GLU A 48 -10.80 2.96 1.35
CA GLU A 48 -10.11 3.56 0.21
C GLU A 48 -10.68 4.94 -0.14
N ALA A 49 -12.00 5.08 -0.19
CA ALA A 49 -12.65 6.36 -0.46
C ALA A 49 -12.29 7.43 0.60
N GLU A 50 -12.24 7.05 1.88
CA GLU A 50 -11.81 7.93 2.97
C GLU A 50 -10.34 8.38 2.79
N GLU A 51 -9.45 7.45 2.47
CA GLU A 51 -8.02 7.76 2.23
C GLU A 51 -7.86 8.70 1.02
N LEU A 52 -8.61 8.47 -0.07
CA LEU A 52 -8.63 9.36 -1.24
C LEU A 52 -9.15 10.76 -0.88
N ALA A 53 -10.21 10.84 -0.06
CA ALA A 53 -10.79 12.10 0.42
C ALA A 53 -9.81 12.87 1.33
N LEU A 54 -8.94 12.16 2.05
CA LEU A 54 -7.83 12.73 2.83
C LEU A 54 -6.62 13.12 1.96
N GLY A 55 -6.74 13.05 0.63
CA GLY A 55 -5.67 13.42 -0.30
C GLY A 55 -4.55 12.37 -0.41
N ARG A 56 -4.79 11.13 0.00
CA ARG A 56 -3.80 10.06 -0.10
C ARG A 56 -3.93 9.34 -1.44
N ARG A 57 -2.83 8.74 -1.88
CA ARG A 57 -2.74 7.95 -3.11
C ARG A 57 -2.07 6.63 -2.84
N HIS A 58 -2.45 5.63 -3.62
CA HIS A 58 -2.07 4.24 -3.38
C HIS A 58 -1.43 3.65 -4.63
N LEU A 59 -0.38 2.86 -4.42
CA LEU A 59 0.24 2.03 -5.43
C LEU A 59 0.50 0.64 -4.83
N THR A 60 0.01 -0.41 -5.47
CA THR A 60 0.34 -1.79 -5.12
C THR A 60 1.22 -2.39 -6.21
N VAL A 61 2.37 -2.90 -5.83
CA VAL A 61 3.33 -3.61 -6.68
C VAL A 61 3.34 -5.08 -6.28
N PHE A 62 2.93 -5.96 -7.20
CA PHE A 62 3.02 -7.41 -7.07
C PHE A 62 4.35 -7.84 -7.64
N HIS A 63 5.27 -8.25 -6.78
CA HIS A 63 6.60 -8.69 -7.17
C HIS A 63 6.79 -10.22 -7.06
N GLY A 64 5.94 -10.89 -6.27
CA GLY A 64 6.09 -12.31 -5.93
C GLY A 64 7.27 -12.55 -4.98
N ALA A 65 7.33 -13.75 -4.40
CA ALA A 65 8.49 -14.19 -3.64
C ALA A 65 9.72 -14.37 -4.58
N PRO A 66 10.91 -13.85 -4.23
CA PRO A 66 12.11 -14.05 -5.04
C PRO A 66 12.54 -15.52 -5.01
N GLU A 67 12.81 -16.10 -6.18
CA GLU A 67 13.23 -17.51 -6.32
C GLU A 67 14.77 -17.66 -6.38
N SER A 68 15.50 -16.54 -6.49
CA SER A 68 16.95 -16.52 -6.63
C SER A 68 17.61 -15.38 -5.84
N LEU A 69 18.91 -15.52 -5.55
CA LEU A 69 19.68 -14.47 -4.88
C LEU A 69 19.71 -13.15 -5.67
N PRO A 70 19.91 -13.14 -7.00
CA PRO A 70 19.80 -11.91 -7.79
C PRO A 70 18.42 -11.24 -7.69
N GLU A 71 17.34 -12.01 -7.74
CA GLU A 71 15.98 -11.47 -7.57
C GLU A 71 15.77 -10.87 -6.18
N SER A 72 16.26 -11.54 -5.13
CA SER A 72 16.24 -11.01 -3.77
C SER A 72 16.98 -9.67 -3.68
N GLN A 73 18.16 -9.56 -4.30
CA GLN A 73 18.94 -8.31 -4.31
C GLN A 73 18.23 -7.19 -5.08
N THR A 74 17.58 -7.52 -6.21
CA THR A 74 16.75 -6.56 -6.94
C THR A 74 15.58 -6.09 -6.09
N LEU A 75 14.93 -7.00 -5.37
CA LEU A 75 13.81 -6.68 -4.50
C LEU A 75 14.24 -5.82 -3.31
N ASP A 76 15.37 -6.15 -2.67
CA ASP A 76 15.95 -5.35 -1.57
C ASP A 76 16.28 -3.92 -2.03
N ALA A 77 16.95 -3.77 -3.19
CA ALA A 77 17.27 -2.46 -3.75
C ALA A 77 16.00 -1.65 -4.08
N PHE A 78 14.96 -2.31 -4.59
CA PHE A 78 13.66 -1.67 -4.82
C PHE A 78 13.03 -1.18 -3.51
N TYR A 79 13.06 -1.99 -2.44
CA TYR A 79 12.55 -1.56 -1.14
C TYR A 79 13.34 -0.38 -0.57
N ASP A 80 14.67 -0.37 -0.68
CA ASP A 80 15.51 0.76 -0.27
C ASP A 80 15.11 2.06 -1.00
N ASP A 81 14.91 1.99 -2.32
CA ASP A 81 14.47 3.13 -3.13
C ASP A 81 13.06 3.60 -2.73
N VAL A 82 12.14 2.66 -2.47
CA VAL A 82 10.77 2.98 -2.00
C VAL A 82 10.79 3.64 -0.63
N PHE A 83 11.62 3.16 0.30
CA PHE A 83 11.75 3.78 1.63
C PHE A 83 12.33 5.19 1.52
N ALA A 84 13.35 5.40 0.68
CA ALA A 84 13.90 6.73 0.41
C ALA A 84 12.85 7.68 -0.19
N ALA A 85 12.04 7.21 -1.14
CA ALA A 85 10.94 8.00 -1.71
C ALA A 85 9.84 8.30 -0.69
N ALA A 86 9.57 7.39 0.25
CA ALA A 86 8.56 7.60 1.29
C ALA A 86 9.03 8.51 2.43
N GLU A 87 10.34 8.64 2.66
CA GLU A 87 10.91 9.56 3.66
C GLU A 87 10.71 11.04 3.29
N VAL A 88 10.66 11.36 2.00
CA VAL A 88 10.45 12.74 1.52
C VAL A 88 8.96 13.14 1.46
N ALA A 89 8.05 12.17 1.60
CA ALA A 89 6.62 12.44 1.62
C ALA A 89 6.18 13.02 2.98
N GLU A 90 5.24 13.97 2.96
CA GLU A 90 4.66 14.54 4.18
C GLU A 90 3.96 13.47 5.04
N TRP A 91 3.39 12.47 4.37
CA TRP A 91 2.80 11.30 5.00
C TRP A 91 3.03 10.07 4.14
N SER A 92 3.39 8.95 4.75
CA SER A 92 3.55 7.68 4.04
C SER A 92 3.17 6.47 4.89
N ARG A 93 2.74 5.41 4.20
CA ARG A 93 2.50 4.08 4.77
C ARG A 93 2.89 3.03 3.75
N ILE A 94 3.91 2.23 4.08
CA ILE A 94 4.37 1.11 3.26
C ILE A 94 4.01 -0.20 3.96
N ARG A 95 3.31 -1.10 3.27
CA ARG A 95 2.89 -2.40 3.79
C ARG A 95 2.99 -3.46 2.72
N GLY A 96 3.30 -4.68 3.09
CA GLY A 96 3.36 -5.76 2.12
C GLY A 96 3.37 -7.12 2.76
N THR A 97 3.43 -8.12 1.90
CA THR A 97 3.73 -9.51 2.21
C THR A 97 4.94 -9.93 1.37
N GLU A 98 5.26 -11.22 1.33
CA GLU A 98 6.28 -11.73 0.41
C GLU A 98 5.90 -11.56 -1.07
N ASP A 99 4.62 -11.38 -1.40
CA ASP A 99 4.13 -11.36 -2.78
C ASP A 99 3.92 -9.95 -3.34
N PHE A 100 3.68 -8.97 -2.47
CA PHE A 100 3.32 -7.61 -2.89
C PHE A 100 3.67 -6.58 -1.83
N VAL A 101 3.80 -5.33 -2.27
CA VAL A 101 3.84 -4.14 -1.43
C VAL A 101 2.81 -3.12 -1.89
N THR A 102 2.08 -2.54 -0.95
CA THR A 102 1.27 -1.34 -1.11
C THR A 102 1.98 -0.15 -0.48
N ILE A 103 2.24 0.85 -1.29
CA ILE A 103 2.73 2.17 -0.92
C ILE A 103 1.53 3.12 -0.89
N THR A 104 1.33 3.79 0.24
CA THR A 104 0.38 4.91 0.34
C THR A 104 1.14 6.18 0.66
N LEU A 105 0.92 7.23 -0.11
CA LEU A 105 1.53 8.54 0.10
C LEU A 105 0.44 9.58 0.33
N GLY A 106 0.78 10.66 1.04
CA GLY A 106 -0.06 11.84 1.21
C GLY A 106 0.79 13.10 1.29
N GLY A 107 0.18 14.24 1.01
CA GLY A 107 0.84 15.54 0.97
C GLY A 107 0.54 16.30 -0.32
N THR A 108 1.11 17.49 -0.42
CA THR A 108 0.86 18.43 -1.51
C THR A 108 1.44 17.99 -2.86
N ALA A 109 2.55 17.25 -2.86
CA ALA A 109 3.22 16.70 -4.05
C ALA A 109 2.94 15.20 -4.25
N VAL A 110 1.84 14.67 -3.71
CA VAL A 110 1.57 13.23 -3.65
C VAL A 110 1.57 12.55 -5.02
N ASP A 111 0.99 13.17 -6.05
CA ASP A 111 0.90 12.58 -7.38
C ASP A 111 2.29 12.50 -8.05
N GLU A 112 3.15 13.51 -7.85
CA GLU A 112 4.54 13.52 -8.34
C GLU A 112 5.36 12.43 -7.65
N HIS A 113 5.31 12.35 -6.32
CA HIS A 113 6.00 11.30 -5.57
C HIS A 113 5.50 9.89 -5.90
N LEU A 114 4.21 9.72 -6.18
CA LEU A 114 3.67 8.42 -6.59
C LEU A 114 4.20 8.00 -7.96
N LEU A 115 4.34 8.96 -8.90
CA LEU A 115 4.95 8.70 -10.21
C LEU A 115 6.41 8.27 -10.08
N ASP A 116 7.18 8.89 -9.19
CA ASP A 116 8.56 8.46 -8.91
C ASP A 116 8.60 7.00 -8.44
N VAL A 117 7.68 6.60 -7.56
CA VAL A 117 7.57 5.20 -7.09
C VAL A 117 7.16 4.25 -8.21
N VAL A 118 6.27 4.67 -9.12
CA VAL A 118 5.91 3.91 -10.32
C VAL A 118 7.13 3.68 -11.21
N GLU A 119 7.95 4.70 -11.42
CA GLU A 119 9.18 4.59 -12.20
C GLU A 119 10.21 3.66 -11.55
N LEU A 120 10.35 3.72 -10.23
CA LEU A 120 11.19 2.79 -9.45
C LEU A 120 10.72 1.34 -9.65
N ALA A 121 9.42 1.08 -9.54
CA ALA A 121 8.84 -0.24 -9.75
C ALA A 121 9.07 -0.75 -11.18
N HIS A 122 8.89 0.11 -12.19
CA HIS A 122 9.16 -0.26 -13.59
C HIS A 122 10.63 -0.54 -13.87
N ARG A 123 11.55 0.19 -13.23
CA ARG A 123 12.99 -0.02 -13.39
C ARG A 123 13.47 -1.31 -12.74
N ALA A 124 12.92 -1.64 -11.58
CA ALA A 124 13.25 -2.87 -10.85
C ALA A 124 12.58 -4.12 -11.44
N ASN A 125 11.49 -3.96 -12.19
CA ASN A 125 10.70 -5.07 -12.73
C ASN A 125 11.52 -5.94 -13.71
N PRO A 126 11.78 -7.23 -13.39
CA PRO A 126 12.47 -8.16 -14.29
C PRO A 126 11.58 -8.64 -15.46
N GLY A 127 10.34 -8.18 -15.54
CA GLY A 127 9.35 -8.52 -16.56
C GLY A 127 8.08 -9.19 -16.01
N GLY A 128 8.06 -9.57 -14.74
CA GLY A 128 6.95 -10.29 -14.10
C GLY A 128 6.11 -9.47 -13.11
N TRP A 129 6.58 -8.30 -12.67
CA TRP A 129 5.87 -7.52 -11.67
C TRP A 129 4.65 -6.82 -12.27
N LYS A 130 3.60 -6.67 -11.45
CA LYS A 130 2.39 -5.91 -11.79
C LYS A 130 2.29 -4.69 -10.90
N VAL A 131 1.92 -3.56 -11.48
CA VAL A 131 1.76 -2.29 -10.77
C VAL A 131 0.29 -1.86 -10.90
N MET A 132 -0.36 -1.55 -9.78
CA MET A 132 -1.78 -1.18 -9.73
C MET A 132 -2.00 0.03 -8.84
N GLU A 133 -2.75 1.02 -9.32
CA GLU A 133 -3.14 2.21 -8.55
C GLU A 133 -4.34 1.92 -7.63
N ARG A 134 -4.14 1.02 -6.65
CA ARG A 134 -5.14 0.68 -5.63
C ARG A 134 -4.47 0.24 -4.33
N PRO A 135 -5.10 0.45 -3.16
CA PRO A 135 -4.55 0.06 -1.87
C PRO A 135 -4.64 -1.43 -1.56
N PHE A 136 -5.56 -2.15 -2.21
CA PHE A 136 -5.86 -3.53 -1.83
C PHE A 136 -5.65 -4.48 -3.00
N PRO A 137 -4.84 -5.53 -2.84
CA PRO A 137 -4.64 -6.52 -3.88
C PRO A 137 -5.92 -7.35 -4.10
N ASN A 138 -6.32 -7.50 -5.37
CA ASN A 138 -7.29 -8.49 -5.88
C ASN A 138 -8.52 -8.78 -5.00
N VAL A 139 -9.21 -7.72 -4.61
CA VAL A 139 -10.52 -7.82 -3.95
C VAL A 139 -11.64 -8.12 -4.96
N GLU A 140 -11.40 -7.91 -6.27
CA GLU A 140 -12.43 -7.92 -7.32
C GLU A 140 -12.30 -9.07 -8.36
N GLU A 141 -11.21 -9.84 -8.36
CA GLU A 141 -10.94 -10.83 -9.45
C GLU A 141 -11.65 -12.19 -9.29
N ARG A 142 -12.71 -12.28 -8.47
CA ARG A 142 -13.53 -13.50 -8.33
C ARG A 142 -15.02 -13.20 -8.46
N THR A 143 -15.44 -12.73 -9.64
CA THR A 143 -16.84 -12.82 -10.09
C THR A 143 -16.96 -13.91 -11.15
#